data_AF-A0A2W4IQW9-F1
#
_entry.id   AF-A0A2W4IQW9-F1
#
_cell.length_a   1.000
_cell.length_b   1.000
_cell.length_c   1.000
_cell.angle_alpha   90.00
_cell.angle_beta   90.00
_cell.angle_gamma   90.00
#
_symmetry.space_group_name_H-M   'P 1'
#
loop_
_entity.id
_entity.type
_entity.pdbx_description
1 polymer ?
#
loop_
_entity_poly.entity_id
_entity_poly.type
_entity_poly.pdbx_seq_one_letter_code
_entity_poly.pdbx_strand_id
1 'polypeptide(L)'
;MDADPQLELELEVCARYLIPHSVFLSWSKEDRDKAIWHHVREKQRHHRCGTRPDEWDPEKGGRRDAYKAVLDVCPGCEKIDTFQANLGDQRLPHGAHIRLVKT
;
A
#
# COMPACT_ATOMS: atom_id res chain seq x y z
N MET A 1 -24.63 3.69 22.40
CA MET A 1 -24.59 2.59 21.42
C MET A 1 -23.11 2.36 21.19
N ASP A 2 -22.54 1.44 21.95
CA ASP A 2 -21.13 1.10 21.82
C ASP A 2 -20.92 0.46 20.45
N ALA A 3 -19.92 0.93 19.70
CA ALA A 3 -19.61 0.37 18.40
C ALA A 3 -19.19 -1.09 18.59
N ASP A 4 -19.90 -2.02 17.93
CA ASP A 4 -19.52 -3.44 17.92
C ASP A 4 -18.18 -3.58 17.17
N PRO A 5 -17.07 -3.92 17.85
CA PRO A 5 -15.75 -3.98 17.22
C PRO A 5 -15.66 -5.05 16.13
N GLN A 6 -16.46 -6.12 16.24
CA GLN A 6 -16.51 -7.17 15.24
C GLN A 6 -17.17 -6.64 13.96
N LEU A 7 -18.32 -5.98 14.10
CA LEU A 7 -19.03 -5.38 12.98
C LEU A 7 -18.18 -4.33 12.25
N GLU A 8 -17.45 -3.49 13.00
CA GLU A 8 -16.54 -2.50 12.42
C GLU A 8 -15.45 -3.18 11.56
N LEU A 9 -14.82 -4.23 12.09
CA LEU A 9 -13.79 -4.99 11.37
C LEU A 9 -14.33 -5.65 10.10
N GLU A 10 -15.54 -6.22 10.16
CA GLU A 10 -16.20 -6.81 9.00
C GLU A 10 -16.51 -5.75 7.92
N LEU A 11 -16.97 -4.56 8.31
CA LEU A 11 -17.27 -3.47 7.38
C LEU A 11 -16.00 -2.93 6.72
N GLU A 12 -14.89 -2.83 7.44
CA GLU A 12 -13.60 -2.45 6.85
C GLU A 12 -13.12 -3.47 5.79
N VAL A 13 -13.27 -4.76 6.08
CA VAL A 13 -12.97 -5.83 5.11
C VAL A 13 -13.85 -5.67 3.87
N CYS A 14 -15.16 -5.46 4.06
CA CYS A 14 -16.08 -5.23 2.95
C CYS A 14 -15.67 -4.03 2.11
N ALA A 15 -15.31 -2.91 2.74
CA ALA A 15 -14.83 -1.71 2.04
C ALA A 15 -13.57 -1.99 1.21
N ARG A 16 -12.63 -2.77 1.74
CA ARG A 16 -11.40 -3.16 1.03
C ARG A 16 -11.65 -3.99 -0.23
N TYR A 17 -12.60 -4.93 -0.16
CA TYR A 17 -12.95 -5.79 -1.29
C TYR A 17 -14.02 -5.20 -2.21
N LEU A 18 -14.53 -4.00 -1.91
CA LEU A 18 -15.66 -3.36 -2.63
C LEU A 18 -16.93 -4.24 -2.61
N ILE A 19 -17.09 -4.88 -1.47
CA ILE A 19 -18.14 -5.72 -0.90
C ILE A 19 -19.41 -5.10 -0.32
N PRO A 20 -20.65 -5.51 -0.65
CA PRO A 20 -21.74 -5.39 0.31
C PRO A 20 -21.52 -6.34 1.50
N HIS A 21 -21.85 -5.91 2.72
CA HIS A 21 -21.72 -6.77 3.93
C HIS A 21 -22.55 -8.05 3.83
N SER A 22 -23.71 -8.01 3.18
CA SER A 22 -24.52 -9.20 2.91
C SER A 22 -23.80 -10.24 2.04
N VAL A 23 -22.95 -9.82 1.11
CA VAL A 23 -22.11 -10.72 0.29
C VAL A 23 -21.01 -11.33 1.15
N PHE A 24 -20.40 -10.55 2.04
CA PHE A 24 -19.43 -11.07 3.00
C PHE A 24 -20.05 -12.11 3.94
N LEU A 25 -21.26 -11.86 4.45
CA LEU A 25 -21.98 -12.80 5.32
C LEU A 25 -22.40 -14.09 4.61
N SER A 26 -22.54 -14.08 3.29
CA SER A 26 -22.87 -15.30 2.52
C SER A 26 -21.68 -16.24 2.32
N TRP A 27 -20.45 -15.76 2.57
CA TRP A 27 -19.25 -16.59 2.55
C TRP A 27 -19.25 -17.63 3.66
N SER A 28 -18.45 -18.69 3.50
CA SER A 28 -18.21 -19.64 4.58
C SER A 28 -17.57 -18.93 5.78
N LYS A 29 -17.78 -19.45 7.00
CA LYS A 29 -17.12 -18.90 8.20
C LYS A 29 -15.60 -18.89 8.02
N GLU A 30 -15.04 -19.94 7.44
CA GLU A 30 -13.61 -20.06 7.19
C GLU A 30 -13.09 -18.96 6.27
N ASP A 31 -13.81 -18.63 5.19
CA ASP A 31 -13.40 -17.56 4.27
C ASP A 31 -13.52 -16.17 4.90
N ARG A 32 -14.56 -15.95 5.71
CA ARG A 32 -14.67 -14.70 6.50
C ARG A 32 -13.51 -14.56 7.47
N ASP A 33 -13.18 -15.62 8.21
CA ASP A 33 -12.06 -15.64 9.16
C ASP A 33 -10.73 -15.35 8.45
N LYS A 34 -10.49 -15.97 7.29
CA LYS A 34 -9.30 -15.71 6.45
C LYS A 34 -9.24 -14.27 5.96
N ALA A 35 -10.35 -13.71 5.48
CA ALA A 35 -10.41 -12.35 4.99
C ALA A 35 -10.15 -11.33 6.10
N ILE A 36 -10.73 -11.54 7.28
CA ILE A 36 -10.48 -10.74 8.48
C ILE A 36 -9.02 -10.85 8.90
N TRP A 37 -8.49 -12.07 9.01
CA TRP A 37 -7.11 -12.29 9.42
C TRP A 37 -6.11 -11.61 8.46
N HIS A 38 -6.34 -11.75 7.16
CA HIS A 38 -5.54 -11.08 6.15
C HIS A 38 -5.60 -9.55 6.29
N HIS A 39 -6.79 -8.98 6.50
CA HIS A 39 -6.96 -7.54 6.70
C HIS A 39 -6.22 -7.02 7.94
N VAL A 40 -6.36 -7.71 9.08
CA VAL A 40 -5.64 -7.39 10.32
C VAL A 40 -4.13 -7.47 10.09
N ARG A 41 -3.67 -8.52 9.40
CA ARG A 41 -2.24 -8.72 9.11
C ARG A 41 -1.68 -7.64 8.19
N GLU A 42 -2.48 -7.12 7.27
CA GLU A 42 -2.06 -6.03 6.40
C GLU A 42 -2.01 -4.68 7.13
N LYS A 43 -2.93 -4.44 8.08
CA LYS A 43 -2.88 -3.25 8.97
C LYS A 43 -1.63 -3.19 9.85
N GLN A 44 -1.01 -4.33 10.16
CA GLN A 44 0.23 -4.39 10.94
C GLN A 44 1.48 -3.94 10.16
N ARG A 45 1.37 -3.73 8.84
CA ARG A 45 2.49 -3.20 8.06
C ARG A 45 2.79 -1.77 8.46
N HIS A 46 4.05 -1.48 8.69
CA HIS A 46 4.48 -0.13 9.00
C HIS A 46 4.30 0.79 7.77
N HIS A 47 3.63 1.92 7.94
CA HIS A 47 3.27 2.84 6.86
C HIS A 47 4.47 3.35 6.02
N ARG A 48 5.67 3.43 6.61
CA ARG A 48 6.87 3.93 5.92
C ARG A 48 7.62 2.85 5.15
N CYS A 49 7.82 1.67 5.74
CA CYS A 49 8.68 0.63 5.18
C CYS A 49 7.92 -0.58 4.65
N GLY A 50 6.61 -0.68 4.91
CA GLY A 50 5.74 -1.75 4.42
C GLY A 50 5.95 -3.12 5.07
N THR A 51 6.95 -3.27 5.94
CA THR A 51 7.24 -4.52 6.67
C THR A 51 6.42 -4.61 7.97
N ARG A 52 6.19 -5.82 8.44
CA ARG A 52 5.60 -6.10 9.75
C ARG A 52 6.69 -6.47 10.79
N PRO A 53 6.45 -6.26 12.09
CA PRO A 53 7.42 -6.59 13.13
C PRO A 53 7.78 -8.08 13.24
N ASP A 54 6.80 -8.98 13.03
CA ASP A 54 6.98 -10.43 13.10
C ASP A 54 7.95 -10.96 12.02
N GLU A 55 8.02 -10.29 10.88
CA GLU A 55 8.96 -10.63 9.80
C GLU A 55 10.43 -10.48 10.20
N TRP A 56 10.71 -9.68 11.23
CA TRP A 56 12.06 -9.43 11.75
C TRP A 56 12.41 -10.27 12.99
N ASP A 57 11.43 -10.95 13.59
CA ASP A 57 11.54 -11.63 14.87
C ASP A 57 11.79 -13.14 14.70
N PRO A 58 13.00 -13.66 14.99
CA PRO A 58 13.31 -15.08 14.85
C PRO A 58 12.45 -16.01 15.70
N GLU A 59 11.97 -15.55 16.86
CA GLU A 59 11.12 -16.35 17.74
C GLU A 59 9.73 -16.58 17.12
N LYS A 60 9.33 -15.73 16.17
CA LYS A 60 8.08 -15.84 15.40
C LYS A 60 8.29 -16.40 14.00
N GLY A 61 9.47 -16.96 13.71
CA GLY A 61 9.83 -17.49 12.39
C GLY A 61 10.28 -16.44 11.38
N GLY A 62 10.46 -15.19 11.81
CA GLY A 62 11.05 -14.12 11.03
C GLY A 62 12.57 -14.20 10.96
N ARG A 63 13.18 -13.20 10.31
CA ARG A 63 14.64 -13.09 10.18
C ARG A 63 15.09 -11.65 10.29
N ARG A 64 16.20 -11.41 11.01
CA ARG A 64 16.79 -10.06 11.12
C ARG A 64 17.29 -9.50 9.79
N ASP A 65 17.53 -10.35 8.81
CA ASP A 65 17.95 -10.01 7.45
C ASP A 65 16.86 -10.30 6.41
N ALA A 66 15.59 -10.30 6.82
CA ALA A 66 14.45 -10.60 5.95
C ALA A 66 14.34 -9.65 4.73
N TYR A 67 14.84 -8.41 4.84
CA TYR A 67 14.79 -7.41 3.78
C TYR A 67 16.13 -6.73 3.57
N LYS A 68 16.40 -6.39 2.31
CA LYS A 68 17.52 -5.55 1.89
C LYS A 68 16.96 -4.25 1.30
N ALA A 69 17.44 -3.11 1.77
CA ALA A 69 17.12 -1.82 1.15
C ALA A 69 17.80 -1.75 -0.23
N VAL A 70 17.01 -1.45 -1.25
CA VAL A 70 17.47 -1.23 -2.63
C VAL A 70 17.01 0.15 -3.06
N LEU A 71 17.92 0.91 -3.68
CA LEU A 71 17.57 2.15 -4.35
C LEU A 71 17.01 1.78 -5.73
N ASP A 72 15.74 2.07 -5.95
CA ASP A 72 15.09 1.94 -7.26
C ASP A 72 14.95 3.32 -7.90
N VAL A 73 15.34 3.44 -9.16
CA VAL A 73 15.28 4.69 -9.93
C VAL A 73 14.31 4.48 -11.07
N CYS A 74 13.17 5.18 -11.04
CA CYS A 74 12.20 5.14 -12.13
C CYS A 74 12.78 5.86 -13.37
N PRO A 75 12.98 5.18 -14.52
CA PRO A 75 13.54 5.82 -15.70
C PRO A 75 12.71 6.99 -16.22
N GLY A 76 11.38 6.93 -16.06
CA GLY A 76 10.49 8.02 -16.46
C GLY A 76 10.69 9.28 -15.61
N CYS A 77 10.76 9.12 -14.28
CA CYS A 77 11.02 10.24 -13.38
C CYS A 77 12.41 10.82 -13.60
N GLU A 78 13.42 9.97 -13.78
CA GLU A 78 14.79 10.40 -14.11
C GLU A 78 14.81 11.29 -15.36
N LYS A 79 14.08 10.93 -16.42
CA LYS A 79 13.99 11.74 -17.64
C LYS A 79 13.30 13.09 -17.40
N ILE A 80 12.25 13.12 -16.59
CA ILE A 80 11.55 14.37 -16.23
C ILE A 80 12.49 15.28 -15.44
N ASP A 81 13.14 14.74 -14.40
CA ASP A 81 14.05 15.48 -13.53
C ASP A 81 15.24 16.02 -14.33
N THR A 82 15.80 15.20 -15.23
CA THR A 82 16.88 15.61 -16.13
C THR A 82 16.43 16.75 -17.06
N PHE A 83 15.23 16.65 -17.65
CA PHE A 83 14.70 17.70 -18.51
C PHE A 83 14.48 18.99 -17.72
N GLN A 84 13.91 18.89 -16.52
CA GLN A 84 13.67 20.03 -15.65
C GLN A 84 14.98 20.71 -15.24
N ALA A 85 16.02 19.94 -14.89
CA ALA A 85 17.35 20.47 -14.58
C ALA A 85 17.96 21.20 -15.78
N ASN A 86 17.75 20.70 -17.00
CA ASN A 86 18.25 21.32 -18.24
C ASN A 86 17.54 22.64 -18.61
N LEU A 87 16.33 22.89 -18.09
CA LEU A 87 15.64 24.17 -18.33
C LEU A 87 16.28 25.33 -17.55
N GLY A 88 17.00 25.06 -16.45
CA GLY A 88 17.63 26.08 -15.62
C GLY A 88 16.65 27.16 -15.16
N ASP A 89 17.06 28.44 -15.24
CA ASP A 89 16.25 29.61 -14.87
C ASP A 89 15.28 30.07 -15.98
N GLN A 90 15.05 29.28 -17.04
CA GLN A 90 14.10 29.67 -18.07
C GLN A 90 12.70 29.82 -17.48
N ARG A 91 12.13 31.02 -17.65
CA ARG A 91 10.76 31.30 -17.22
C ARG A 91 9.78 30.57 -18.13
N LEU A 92 9.29 29.45 -17.64
CA LEU A 92 8.21 28.72 -18.29
C LEU A 92 6.89 29.52 -18.23
N PRO A 93 6.03 29.40 -19.26
CA PRO A 93 4.67 29.90 -19.19
C PRO A 93 3.91 29.32 -17.99
N HIS A 94 3.02 30.11 -17.40
CA HIS A 94 2.13 29.64 -16.33
C HIS A 94 1.30 28.45 -16.82
N GLY A 95 1.27 27.37 -16.02
CA GLY A 95 0.55 26.13 -16.35
C GLY A 95 1.31 25.15 -17.25
N ALA A 96 2.56 25.43 -17.63
CA ALA A 96 3.39 24.48 -18.36
C ALA A 96 3.72 23.24 -17.51
N HIS A 97 3.65 22.06 -18.12
CA HIS A 97 3.93 20.78 -17.48
C HIS A 97 4.72 19.86 -18.42
N ILE A 98 5.74 19.19 -17.88
CA ILE A 98 6.57 18.22 -18.60
C ILE A 98 5.76 16.92 -18.72
N ARG A 99 5.67 16.36 -19.94
CA ARG A 99 5.01 15.07 -20.19
C ARG A 99 5.92 14.16 -20.99
N LEU A 100 5.88 12.87 -20.68
CA LEU A 100 6.53 11.83 -21.47
C LEU A 100 5.60 11.41 -22.62
N VAL A 101 6.14 11.33 -23.84
CA VAL A 101 5.44 10.84 -25.04
C VAL A 101 6.13 9.60 -25.58
N LYS A 102 5.34 8.62 -26.05
CA LYS A 102 5.88 7.43 -26.72
C LYS A 102 6.38 7.82 -28.10
N THR A 103 7.53 7.27 -28.48
CA THR A 103 8.12 7.41 -29.82
C THR A 103 7.60 6.35 -30.77
#